data_AF-A0A949MAN5-F1
#
_entry.id   AF-A0A949MAN5-F1
#
_cell.length_a   1.000
_cell.length_b   1.000
_cell.length_c   1.000
_cell.angle_alpha   90.00
_cell.angle_beta   90.00
_cell.angle_gamma   90.00
#
_symmetry.space_group_name_H-M   'P 1'
#
loop_
_entity.id
_entity.type
_entity.pdbx_description
1 polymer ?
#
loop_
_entity_poly.entity_id
_entity_poly.type
_entity_poly.pdbx_seq_one_letter_code
_entity_poly.pdbx_strand_id
1 'polypeptide(L)'
;MNPENLRRNDENQDDGQKPIYRPCPPPSIEQQQRNWAAWHQAMELSHAMLMAGLRHRIGPQGDLQAAYRQWYEQYQATKWEQDRAS
;
A
#
# COMPACT_ATOMS: atom_id res chain seq x y z
N MET A 1 27.64 -43.04 -30.49
CA MET A 1 27.78 -42.23 -29.26
C MET A 1 29.14 -41.56 -29.30
N ASN A 2 29.21 -40.23 -29.38
CA ASN A 2 30.48 -39.48 -29.42
C ASN A 2 30.77 -38.90 -28.02
N PRO A 3 31.93 -39.21 -27.38
CA PRO A 3 32.22 -38.82 -26.00
C PRO A 3 32.67 -37.36 -25.78
N GLU A 4 32.62 -36.49 -26.78
CA GLU A 4 33.13 -35.11 -26.66
C GLU A 4 32.18 -34.06 -26.06
N ASN A 5 30.95 -34.41 -25.68
CA ASN A 5 29.97 -33.43 -25.16
C ASN A 5 30.01 -33.19 -23.65
N LEU A 6 31.09 -33.58 -22.95
CA LEU A 6 31.14 -33.55 -21.48
C LEU A 6 32.16 -32.56 -20.91
N ARG A 7 32.38 -31.39 -21.52
CA ARG A 7 33.16 -30.28 -20.90
C ARG A 7 32.85 -28.95 -21.57
N ARG A 8 31.79 -28.28 -21.11
CA ARG A 8 31.62 -26.81 -21.08
C ARG A 8 30.17 -26.55 -20.71
N ASN A 9 29.91 -26.16 -19.46
CA ASN A 9 28.77 -25.34 -19.01
C ASN A 9 28.99 -24.94 -17.53
N ASP A 10 30.22 -24.56 -17.16
CA ASP A 10 30.60 -24.11 -15.80
C ASP A 10 30.96 -22.62 -15.78
N GLU A 11 30.39 -21.82 -16.68
CA GLU A 11 30.55 -20.36 -16.68
C GLU A 11 29.17 -19.69 -16.67
N ASN A 12 28.40 -19.91 -15.60
CA ASN A 12 27.50 -18.87 -15.11
C ASN A 12 28.34 -17.94 -14.24
N GLN A 13 29.17 -17.14 -14.91
CA GLN A 13 29.79 -15.96 -14.38
C GLN A 13 28.64 -15.04 -13.93
N ASP A 14 28.35 -15.01 -12.64
CA ASP A 14 27.51 -13.98 -12.01
C ASP A 14 28.31 -12.67 -12.06
N ASP A 15 28.45 -12.14 -13.27
CA ASP A 15 28.90 -10.79 -13.51
C ASP A 15 27.92 -9.91 -12.75
N GLY A 16 28.40 -9.20 -11.72
CA GLY A 16 27.61 -8.35 -10.82
C GLY A 16 26.95 -7.16 -11.52
N GLN A 17 26.15 -7.45 -12.55
CA GLN A 17 25.34 -6.56 -13.33
C GLN A 17 24.21 -6.14 -12.41
N LYS A 18 24.44 -5.05 -11.68
CA LYS A 18 23.40 -4.35 -10.92
C LYS A 18 22.19 -4.19 -11.85
N PRO A 19 20.97 -4.54 -11.40
CA PRO A 19 19.79 -4.43 -12.23
C PRO A 19 19.71 -3.00 -12.75
N ILE A 20 19.65 -2.85 -14.08
CA ILE A 20 19.48 -1.55 -14.72
C ILE A 20 18.11 -1.05 -14.29
N TYR A 21 18.06 -0.10 -13.35
CA TYR A 21 16.84 0.57 -12.96
C TYR A 21 16.38 1.40 -14.15
N ARG A 22 15.48 0.85 -14.96
CA ARG A 22 14.75 1.65 -15.94
C ARG A 22 13.70 2.43 -15.15
N PRO A 23 13.76 3.78 -15.11
CA PRO A 23 12.70 4.54 -14.48
C PRO A 23 11.38 4.18 -15.17
N CYS A 24 10.37 3.80 -14.39
CA CYS A 24 9.04 3.57 -14.93
C CYS A 24 8.60 4.84 -15.69
N PRO A 25 8.11 4.71 -16.93
CA PRO A 25 7.57 5.86 -17.63
C PRO A 25 6.43 6.46 -16.79
N PRO A 26 6.28 7.81 -16.79
CA PRO A 26 5.18 8.43 -16.06
C PRO A 26 3.84 7.91 -16.61
N PRO A 27 2.82 7.73 -15.75
CA PRO A 27 1.53 7.25 -16.19
C PRO A 27 0.88 8.25 -17.15
N SER A 28 0.22 7.74 -18.18
CA SER A 28 -0.66 8.53 -19.05
C SER A 28 -1.77 9.21 -18.24
N ILE A 29 -2.38 10.27 -18.80
CA ILE A 29 -3.49 10.98 -18.15
C ILE A 29 -4.66 10.03 -17.82
N GLU A 30 -4.99 9.10 -18.72
CA GLU A 30 -6.03 8.09 -18.50
C GLU A 30 -5.67 7.12 -17.35
N GLN A 31 -4.39 6.74 -17.21
CA GLN A 31 -3.92 5.94 -16.09
C GLN A 31 -3.99 6.73 -14.78
N GLN A 32 -3.63 8.01 -14.78
CA GLN A 32 -3.74 8.86 -13.59
C GLN A 32 -5.18 9.00 -13.13
N GLN A 33 -6.13 9.25 -14.06
CA GLN A 33 -7.56 9.34 -13.75
C GLN A 33 -8.10 8.03 -13.17
N ARG A 34 -7.74 6.88 -13.74
CA ARG A 34 -8.13 5.57 -13.21
C ARG A 34 -7.56 5.32 -11.82
N ASN A 35 -6.28 5.61 -11.62
CA ASN A 35 -5.63 5.44 -10.33
C ASN A 35 -6.28 6.34 -9.27
N TRP A 36 -6.60 7.58 -9.63
CA TRP A 36 -7.31 8.50 -8.74
C TRP A 36 -8.71 7.99 -8.39
N ALA A 37 -9.48 7.52 -9.37
CA ALA A 37 -10.80 6.97 -9.14
C ALA A 37 -10.75 5.72 -8.23
N ALA A 38 -9.79 4.83 -8.45
CA ALA A 38 -9.58 3.64 -7.63
C ALA A 38 -9.18 4.02 -6.19
N TRP A 39 -8.26 4.96 -6.03
CA TRP A 39 -7.85 5.47 -4.72
C TRP A 39 -9.03 6.09 -3.98
N HIS A 40 -9.81 6.95 -4.65
CA HIS A 40 -10.98 7.58 -4.08
C HIS A 40 -12.00 6.54 -3.60
N GLN A 41 -12.29 5.52 -4.42
CA GLN A 41 -13.19 4.44 -4.04
C GLN A 41 -12.67 3.65 -2.83
N ALA A 42 -11.36 3.39 -2.76
CA ALA A 42 -10.76 2.75 -1.60
C ALA A 42 -10.90 3.59 -0.32
N MET A 43 -10.75 4.92 -0.43
CA MET A 43 -10.93 5.84 0.70
C MET A 43 -12.38 5.86 1.20
N GLU A 44 -13.35 5.93 0.30
CA GLU A 44 -14.78 5.87 0.63
C GLU A 44 -15.16 4.55 1.32
N LEU A 45 -14.68 3.42 0.78
CA LEU A 45 -14.92 2.11 1.38
C LEU A 45 -14.30 2.01 2.78
N SER A 46 -13.07 2.48 2.93
CA SER A 46 -12.37 2.50 4.22
C SER A 46 -13.11 3.36 5.24
N HIS A 47 -13.64 4.52 4.83
CA HIS A 47 -14.47 5.37 5.68
C HIS A 47 -15.76 4.65 6.10
N ALA A 48 -16.47 4.01 5.16
CA ALA A 48 -17.67 3.24 5.47
C ALA A 48 -17.39 2.10 6.46
N MET A 49 -16.28 1.39 6.29
CA MET A 49 -15.85 0.34 7.22
C MET A 49 -15.58 0.88 8.62
N LEU A 50 -14.87 2.01 8.74
CA LEU A 50 -14.64 2.69 10.02
C LEU A 50 -15.96 3.05 10.69
N MET A 51 -16.86 3.70 9.96
CA MET A 51 -18.16 4.12 10.49
C MET A 51 -19.02 2.93 10.92
N ALA A 52 -19.01 1.82 10.16
CA ALA A 52 -19.68 0.58 10.54
C ALA A 52 -19.08 -0.03 11.83
N GLY A 53 -17.76 -0.03 11.97
CA GLY A 53 -17.08 -0.50 13.18
C GLY A 53 -17.42 0.34 14.41
N LEU A 54 -17.42 1.67 14.27
CA LEU A 54 -17.84 2.59 15.34
C LEU A 54 -19.31 2.37 15.71
N ARG A 55 -20.18 2.20 14.70
CA ARG A 55 -21.60 1.93 14.91
C ARG A 55 -21.85 0.62 15.64
N HIS A 56 -21.10 -0.43 15.30
CA HIS A 56 -21.16 -1.71 16.01
C HIS A 56 -20.75 -1.55 17.48
N ARG A 57 -19.72 -0.76 17.76
CA ARG A 57 -19.20 -0.53 19.12
C ARG A 57 -20.19 0.22 20.03
N ILE A 58 -20.84 1.27 19.52
CA ILE A 58 -21.72 2.14 20.32
C ILE A 58 -23.19 1.71 20.30
N GLY A 59 -23.55 0.78 19.43
CA GLY A 59 -24.92 0.31 19.25
C GLY A 59 -25.83 1.27 18.46
N PRO A 60 -27.10 0.88 18.22
CA PRO A 60 -28.02 1.58 17.32
C PRO A 60 -28.54 2.92 17.86
N GLN A 61 -28.35 3.23 19.14
CA GLN A 61 -28.76 4.51 19.72
C GLN A 61 -27.58 5.42 20.05
N GLY A 62 -26.34 4.93 19.89
CA GLY A 62 -25.14 5.71 20.16
C GLY A 62 -24.93 6.83 19.13
N ASP A 63 -24.35 7.93 19.60
CA ASP A 63 -23.95 9.07 18.76
C ASP A 63 -22.69 8.70 17.94
N LEU A 64 -22.91 8.39 16.67
CA LEU A 64 -21.85 7.99 15.75
C LEU A 64 -20.86 9.13 15.45
N GLN A 65 -21.33 10.37 15.46
CA GLN A 65 -20.47 11.52 15.17
C GLN A 65 -19.54 11.82 16.35
N ALA A 66 -20.04 11.72 17.59
CA ALA A 66 -19.19 11.80 18.77
C ALA A 66 -18.13 10.69 18.81
N ALA A 67 -18.53 9.45 18.46
CA ALA A 67 -17.60 8.33 18.40
C ALA A 67 -16.49 8.54 17.34
N TYR A 68 -16.84 9.08 16.17
CA TYR A 68 -15.86 9.42 15.14
C TYR A 68 -14.89 10.52 15.60
N ARG A 69 -15.38 11.59 16.24
CA ARG A 69 -14.53 12.66 16.78
C ARG A 69 -13.52 12.11 17.78
N GLN A 70 -13.98 11.29 18.73
CA GLN A 70 -13.13 10.67 19.74
C GLN A 70 -12.05 9.78 19.10
N TRP A 71 -12.42 8.97 18.11
CA TRP A 71 -11.46 8.14 17.38
C TRP A 71 -10.40 9.00 16.67
N TYR A 72 -10.83 10.09 16.02
CA TYR A 72 -9.93 10.95 15.27
C TYR A 72 -8.93 11.69 16.18
N GLU A 73 -9.38 12.16 17.34
CA GLU A 73 -8.53 12.78 18.36
C GLU A 73 -7.44 11.81 18.85
N GLN A 74 -7.82 10.55 19.11
CA GLN A 74 -6.87 9.49 19.49
C GLN A 74 -5.86 9.22 18.38
N TYR A 75 -6.33 9.06 17.13
CA TYR A 75 -5.47 8.82 15.98
C TYR A 75 -4.46 9.95 15.78
N GLN A 76 -4.90 11.21 15.89
CA GLN A 76 -4.02 12.37 15.80
C GLN A 76 -2.96 12.35 16.90
N ALA A 77 -3.33 12.10 18.16
CA ALA A 77 -2.38 12.02 19.26
C ALA A 77 -1.27 10.98 18.99
N THR A 78 -1.66 9.77 18.55
CA THR A 78 -0.70 8.71 18.23
C THR A 78 0.19 9.05 17.03
N LYS A 79 -0.36 9.68 15.99
CA LYS A 79 0.42 10.09 14.82
C LYS A 79 1.52 11.10 15.20
N TRP A 80 1.18 12.12 15.98
CA TRP A 80 2.14 13.13 16.41
C TRP A 80 3.21 12.60 17.36
N GLU A 81 2.91 11.55 18.13
CA GLU A 81 3.91 10.84 18.94
C GLU A 81 4.91 10.06 18.07
N GLN A 82 4.43 9.41 17.01
CA GLN A 82 5.29 8.69 16.05
C GLN A 82 6.19 9.65 15.25
N ASP A 83 5.64 10.79 14.82
CA ASP A 83 6.38 11.82 14.09
C ASP A 83 7.46 12.52 14.95
N ARG A 84 7.30 12.55 16.28
CA ARG A 84 8.32 13.08 17.22
C ARG A 84 9.42 12.09 17.58
N ALA A 85 9.18 10.80 17.38
CA ALA A 85 10.11 9.72 17.70
C ALA A 85 10.99 9.27 16.51
N SER A 86 10.72 9.80 15.31
CA SER A 86 11.53 9.62 14.09
C SER A 86 12.44 10.81 13.83
#